data_AF-A0A4C1ZML3-F1
#
_entry.id   AF-A0A4C1ZML3-F1
#
_cell.length_a   1.000
_cell.length_b   1.000
_cell.length_c   1.000
_cell.angle_alpha   90.00
_cell.angle_beta   90.00
_cell.angle_gamma   90.00
#
_symmetry.space_group_name_H-M   'P 1'
#
loop_
_entity.id
_entity.type
_entity.pdbx_description
1 polymer ?
#
loop_
_entity_poly.entity_id
_entity_poly.type
_entity_poly.pdbx_seq_one_letter_code
_entity_poly.pdbx_strand_id
1 'polypeptide(L)'
;MAEKNEGRINAVEMRSLRSMCRVSRKDRCRNSDVRQRCGLKEDVVTRVERGMLRWFGHLERMNESNPAKQIYTANGCDGKVGEGRLRKPYADHIGGIVKKGPNFKHLKLTNLHEKIDGCN
;
A
#
# COMPACT_ATOMS: atom_id res chain seq x y z
N MET A 1 0.22 4.21 -3.17
CA MET A 1 -1.09 4.91 -3.19
C MET A 1 -0.97 6.04 -4.21
N ALA A 2 -2.00 6.85 -4.45
CA ALA A 2 -1.70 8.21 -4.89
C ALA A 2 -0.77 8.83 -3.81
N GLU A 3 0.38 9.38 -4.20
CA GLU A 3 1.39 9.97 -3.31
C GLU A 3 0.76 10.96 -2.30
N LYS A 4 -0.30 11.66 -2.73
CA LYS A 4 -1.13 12.53 -1.90
C LYS A 4 -1.76 11.82 -0.68
N ASN A 5 -2.20 10.57 -0.81
CA ASN A 5 -2.83 9.83 0.29
C ASN A 5 -1.79 9.32 1.29
N GLU A 6 -0.59 8.96 0.83
CA GLU A 6 0.52 8.55 1.69
C GLU A 6 0.91 9.68 2.65
N GLY A 7 1.09 10.90 2.13
CA GLY A 7 1.36 12.08 2.95
C GLY A 7 0.26 12.38 3.98
N ARG A 8 -1.02 12.20 3.61
CA ARG A 8 -2.16 12.38 4.53
C ARG A 8 -2.17 11.35 5.64
N ILE A 9 -1.92 10.07 5.33
CA ILE A 9 -1.86 8.99 6.31
C ILE A 9 -0.71 9.23 7.29
N ASN A 10 0.48 9.57 6.78
CA ASN A 10 1.64 9.90 7.61
C ASN A 10 1.35 11.12 8.52
N ALA A 11 0.66 12.15 8.01
CA ALA A 11 0.27 13.30 8.82
C ALA A 11 -0.71 12.95 9.94
N VAL A 12 -1.69 12.06 9.66
CA VAL A 12 -2.63 11.57 10.67
C VAL A 12 -1.91 10.70 11.70
N GLU A 13 -1.09 9.74 11.26
CA GLU A 13 -0.25 8.91 12.13
C GLU A 13 0.58 9.79 13.08
N MET A 14 1.28 10.77 12.53
CA MET A 14 2.16 11.63 13.32
C MET A 14 1.43 12.55 14.28
N ARG A 15 0.24 13.03 13.91
CA ARG A 15 -0.62 13.79 14.83
C ARG A 15 -1.00 12.94 16.05
N SER A 16 -1.44 11.71 15.80
CA SER A 16 -1.86 10.78 16.86
C SER A 16 -0.70 10.40 17.77
N LEU A 17 0.45 10.00 17.19
CA LEU A 17 1.62 9.59 17.98
C LEU A 17 2.20 10.74 18.80
N ARG A 18 2.26 11.96 18.25
CA ARG A 18 2.70 13.15 19.01
C ARG A 18 1.75 13.49 20.16
N SER A 19 0.43 13.34 19.95
CA SER A 19 -0.56 13.53 21.00
C SER A 19 -0.39 12.50 22.13
N MET A 20 -0.27 11.22 21.79
CA MET A 20 -0.06 10.14 22.77
C MET A 20 1.23 10.32 23.57
N CYS A 21 2.33 10.62 22.87
CA CYS A 21 3.65 10.76 23.46
C CYS A 21 3.88 12.19 24.03
N ARG A 22 2.84 13.04 24.11
CA ARG A 22 2.82 14.42 24.63
C ARG A 22 3.93 15.32 24.07
N VAL A 23 4.25 15.15 22.79
CA VAL A 23 5.30 15.92 22.09
C VAL A 23 4.66 17.02 21.26
N SER A 24 5.06 18.26 21.54
CA SER A 24 4.68 19.45 20.78
C SER A 24 5.63 19.71 19.60
N ARG A 25 5.33 20.73 18.78
CA ARG A 25 6.27 21.21 17.75
C ARG A 25 7.49 21.93 18.34
N LYS A 26 7.38 22.51 19.55
CA LYS A 26 8.47 23.25 20.21
C LYS A 26 9.62 22.33 20.64
N ASP A 27 9.30 21.07 20.92
CA ASP A 27 10.28 20.07 21.36
C ASP A 27 11.23 19.64 20.23
N ARG A 28 10.93 20.01 18.98
CA ARG A 28 11.73 19.71 17.78
C ARG A 28 12.12 18.23 17.63
N CYS A 29 11.40 17.31 18.29
CA CYS A 29 11.65 15.87 18.18
C CYS A 29 11.41 15.41 16.75
N ARG A 30 12.31 14.55 16.25
CA ARG A 30 12.16 13.98 14.91
C ARG A 30 11.01 12.98 14.91
N ASN A 31 10.42 12.78 13.73
CA ASN A 31 9.33 11.81 13.56
C ASN A 31 9.78 10.37 13.86
N SER A 32 11.05 10.04 13.57
CA SER A 32 11.69 8.77 13.95
C SER A 32 11.66 8.55 15.46
N ASP A 33 12.01 9.57 16.23
CA ASP A 33 12.13 9.46 17.69
C ASP A 33 10.76 9.26 18.32
N VAL A 34 9.73 9.95 17.78
CA VAL A 34 8.34 9.76 18.20
C VAL A 34 7.88 8.33 17.92
N ARG A 35 8.15 7.79 16.72
CA ARG A 35 7.83 6.39 16.39
C ARG A 35 8.53 5.39 17.29
N GLN A 36 9.82 5.61 17.58
CA GLN A 36 10.61 4.77 18.47
C GLN A 36 10.05 4.80 19.90
N ARG A 37 9.76 5.98 20.46
CA ARG A 37 9.15 6.14 21.79
C ARG A 37 7.82 5.40 21.91
N CYS A 38 7.00 5.49 20.86
CA CYS A 38 5.72 4.81 20.84
C CYS A 38 5.82 3.33 20.33
N GLY A 39 7.04 2.78 20.20
CA GLY A 39 7.30 1.35 19.95
C GLY A 39 7.00 0.85 18.52
N LEU A 40 6.84 1.74 17.54
CA LEU A 40 6.54 1.34 16.17
C LEU A 40 7.79 0.87 15.44
N LYS A 41 7.79 -0.40 15.03
CA LYS A 41 8.84 -1.00 14.18
C LYS A 41 8.70 -0.64 12.70
N GLU A 42 7.49 -0.31 12.28
CA GLU A 42 7.13 -0.03 10.89
C GLU A 42 6.02 1.02 10.87
N ASP A 43 6.06 1.89 9.85
CA ASP A 43 5.05 2.93 9.67
C ASP A 43 3.71 2.34 9.19
N VAL A 44 2.65 3.14 9.31
CA VAL A 44 1.29 2.71 8.93
C VAL A 44 1.17 2.43 7.43
N VAL A 45 1.88 3.17 6.58
CA VAL A 45 1.84 3.00 5.12
C VAL A 45 2.40 1.63 4.75
N THR A 46 3.56 1.27 5.29
CA THR A 46 4.20 -0.03 5.11
C THR A 46 3.30 -1.18 5.57
N ARG A 47 2.58 -1.00 6.69
CA ARG A 47 1.59 -1.99 7.17
C ARG A 47 0.40 -2.14 6.21
N VAL A 48 -0.09 -1.04 5.65
CA VAL A 48 -1.16 -1.05 4.66
C VAL A 48 -0.69 -1.72 3.36
N GLU A 49 0.46 -1.32 2.82
CA GLU A 49 1.05 -1.91 1.62
C GLU A 49 1.25 -3.43 1.79
N ARG A 50 1.69 -3.90 2.97
CA ARG A 50 1.77 -5.34 3.29
C ARG A 50 0.40 -6.03 3.24
N GLY A 51 -0.62 -5.41 3.83
CA GLY A 51 -1.98 -5.95 3.84
C GLY A 51 -2.53 -6.07 2.43
N MET A 52 -2.26 -5.07 1.58
CA MET A 52 -2.65 -5.06 0.17
C MET A 52 -1.99 -6.19 -0.60
N LEU A 53 -0.68 -6.42 -0.41
CA LEU A 53 0.02 -7.55 -1.02
C LEU A 53 -0.46 -8.91 -0.50
N ARG A 54 -0.79 -9.02 0.79
CA ARG A 54 -1.34 -10.26 1.36
C ARG A 54 -2.70 -10.59 0.74
N TRP A 55 -3.56 -9.59 0.59
CA TRP A 55 -4.86 -9.75 -0.06
C TRP A 55 -4.71 -10.08 -1.55
N PHE A 56 -3.79 -9.41 -2.25
CA PHE A 56 -3.50 -9.72 -3.64
C PHE A 56 -2.98 -11.16 -3.81
N GLY A 57 -2.05 -11.60 -2.97
CA GLY A 57 -1.61 -13.00 -2.97
C GLY A 57 -2.73 -13.99 -2.61
N HIS A 58 -3.73 -13.57 -1.83
CA HIS A 58 -4.92 -14.39 -1.61
C HIS A 58 -5.80 -14.47 -2.85
N LEU A 59 -6.05 -13.34 -3.53
CA LEU A 59 -6.76 -13.28 -4.81
C LEU A 59 -6.11 -14.18 -5.87
N GLU A 60 -4.78 -14.12 -6.02
CA GLU A 60 -4.07 -14.94 -7.00
C GLU A 60 -4.33 -16.44 -6.80
N ARG A 61 -4.42 -16.90 -5.54
CA ARG A 61 -4.71 -18.29 -5.17
C ARG A 61 -6.19 -18.68 -5.29
N MET A 62 -7.11 -17.73 -5.45
CA MET A 62 -8.52 -18.04 -5.65
C MET A 62 -8.77 -18.69 -7.01
N ASN A 63 -9.83 -19.49 -7.11
CA ASN A 63 -10.33 -20.03 -8.38
C ASN A 63 -10.78 -18.91 -9.32
N GLU A 64 -10.64 -19.12 -10.63
CA GLU A 64 -11.07 -18.15 -11.66
C GLU A 64 -12.59 -17.95 -11.70
N SER A 65 -13.37 -18.94 -11.24
CA SER A 65 -14.81 -18.80 -11.04
C SER A 65 -15.18 -17.90 -9.85
N ASN A 66 -14.22 -17.50 -9.02
CA ASN A 66 -14.49 -16.63 -7.90
C ASN A 66 -14.82 -15.21 -8.38
N PRO A 67 -15.97 -14.65 -7.97
CA PRO A 67 -16.41 -13.34 -8.46
C PRO A 67 -15.42 -12.22 -8.10
N ALA A 68 -14.72 -12.29 -6.96
CA ALA A 68 -13.73 -11.28 -6.59
C ALA A 68 -12.51 -11.30 -7.53
N LYS A 69 -12.08 -12.48 -7.97
CA LYS A 69 -10.99 -12.63 -8.95
C LYS A 69 -11.42 -12.14 -10.33
N GLN A 70 -12.64 -12.50 -10.78
CA GLN A 70 -13.18 -12.02 -12.05
C GLN A 70 -13.32 -10.50 -12.10
N ILE A 71 -13.85 -9.88 -11.04
CA ILE A 71 -13.96 -8.42 -10.94
C ILE A 71 -12.57 -7.78 -10.98
N TYR A 72 -11.59 -8.33 -10.27
CA TYR A 72 -10.23 -7.79 -10.27
C TYR A 72 -9.60 -7.84 -11.66
N THR A 73 -9.69 -8.98 -12.35
CA THR A 73 -9.16 -9.16 -13.70
C THR A 73 -9.89 -8.29 -14.72
N ALA A 74 -11.22 -8.21 -14.66
CA ALA A 74 -12.02 -7.39 -15.57
C ALA A 74 -11.74 -5.89 -15.46
N ASN A 75 -11.31 -5.42 -14.27
CA ASN A 75 -10.91 -4.03 -14.06
C ASN A 75 -9.53 -3.68 -14.65
N GLY A 76 -8.76 -4.67 -15.13
CA GLY A 76 -7.49 -4.48 -15.81
C GLY A 76 -7.59 -4.14 -17.31
N CYS A 77 -8.81 -4.06 -17.86
CA CYS A 77 -9.00 -3.75 -19.28
C CYS A 77 -9.06 -2.23 -19.52
N ASP A 78 -8.32 -1.76 -20.53
CA ASP A 78 -8.10 -0.37 -20.97
C ASP A 78 -9.37 0.38 -21.44
N GLY A 79 -10.36 0.53 -20.56
CA GLY A 79 -11.45 1.47 -20.78
C GLY A 79 -11.00 2.89 -20.48
N LYS A 80 -11.33 3.85 -21.36
CA LYS A 80 -11.16 5.28 -21.08
C LYS A 80 -11.74 5.60 -19.70
N VAL A 81 -10.87 6.00 -18.77
CA VAL A 81 -11.27 6.30 -17.39
C VAL A 81 -12.07 7.60 -17.41
N GLY A 82 -13.38 7.50 -17.18
CA GLY A 82 -14.25 8.66 -17.05
C GLY A 82 -13.77 9.61 -15.95
N GLU A 83 -13.92 10.90 -16.20
CA GLU A 83 -13.55 11.96 -15.26
C GLU A 83 -14.33 11.77 -13.94
N GLY A 84 -13.61 11.53 -12.83
CA GLY A 84 -14.19 11.24 -11.51
C GLY A 84 -13.88 9.84 -10.96
N ARG A 85 -13.56 8.86 -11.81
CA ARG A 85 -13.06 7.55 -11.36
C ARG A 85 -11.62 7.70 -10.82
N LEU A 86 -11.27 6.95 -9.77
CA LEU A 86 -9.95 7.01 -9.12
C LEU A 86 -8.83 6.97 -10.18
N ARG A 87 -7.97 8.00 -10.17
CA ARG A 87 -6.90 8.23 -11.17
C ARG A 87 -5.94 7.05 -11.40
N LYS A 88 -5.88 6.07 -10.49
CA LYS A 88 -5.10 4.85 -10.64
C LYS A 88 -5.93 3.64 -10.19
N PRO A 89 -6.11 2.60 -11.03
CA PRO A 89 -6.66 1.32 -10.58
C PRO A 89 -5.80 0.70 -9.47
N TYR A 90 -6.43 -0.19 -8.70
CA TYR A 90 -5.77 -0.89 -7.59
C TYR A 90 -4.55 -1.69 -8.06
N ALA A 91 -4.62 -2.25 -9.27
CA ALA A 91 -3.52 -2.98 -9.91
C ALA A 91 -2.26 -2.12 -10.07
N ASP A 92 -2.38 -0.88 -10.55
CA ASP A 92 -1.24 0.06 -10.66
C ASP A 92 -0.58 0.32 -9.31
N HIS A 93 -1.38 0.38 -8.25
CA HIS A 93 -0.87 0.59 -6.92
C HIS A 93 -0.11 -0.65 -6.43
N ILE A 94 -0.66 -1.85 -6.61
CA ILE A 94 0.08 -3.09 -6.33
C ILE A 94 1.37 -3.15 -7.13
N GLY A 95 1.32 -2.89 -8.44
CA GLY A 95 2.50 -2.84 -9.31
C GLY A 95 3.55 -1.84 -8.81
N GLY A 96 3.12 -0.66 -8.36
CA GLY A 96 4.00 0.34 -7.74
C GLY A 96 4.66 -0.14 -6.45
N ILE A 97 3.93 -0.83 -5.57
CA ILE A 97 4.48 -1.41 -4.32
C ILE A 97 5.51 -2.49 -4.66
N VAL A 98 5.22 -3.36 -5.62
CA VAL A 98 6.12 -4.44 -6.05
C VAL A 98 7.42 -3.88 -6.63
N LYS A 99 7.33 -2.83 -7.45
CA LYS A 99 8.48 -2.13 -8.03
C LYS A 99 9.36 -1.42 -6.99
N LYS A 100 8.83 -1.05 -5.82
CA LYS A 100 9.61 -0.43 -4.72
C LYS A 100 10.62 -1.39 -4.05
N GLY A 101 10.61 -2.70 -4.32
CA GLY A 101 11.60 -3.65 -3.79
C GLY A 101 11.30 -4.19 -2.38
N PRO A 102 12.18 -5.06 -1.79
CA PRO A 102 11.78 -5.99 -0.74
C PRO A 102 11.85 -5.38 0.66
N ASN A 103 10.87 -4.56 1.00
CA ASN A 103 10.49 -4.32 2.41
C ASN A 103 9.69 -5.51 3.01
N PHE A 104 9.42 -6.54 2.19
CA PHE A 104 8.60 -7.70 2.57
C PHE A 104 9.40 -9.01 2.51
N LYS A 105 10.50 -9.10 3.26
CA LYS A 105 11.38 -10.30 3.32
C LYS A 105 10.63 -11.60 3.71
N HIS A 106 9.44 -11.48 4.30
CA HIS A 106 8.58 -12.61 4.69
C HIS A 106 7.47 -12.97 3.69
N LEU A 107 7.20 -12.16 2.66
CA LEU A 107 6.23 -12.51 1.63
C LEU A 107 6.96 -13.25 0.50
N LYS A 108 6.88 -14.59 0.48
CA LYS A 108 7.22 -15.39 -0.70
C LYS A 108 6.25 -15.09 -1.84
N LEU A 109 6.50 -14.02 -2.59
CA LEU A 109 5.82 -13.67 -3.84
C LEU A 109 6.74 -14.09 -5.00
N THR A 110 6.93 -15.39 -5.22
CA THR A 110 7.92 -15.90 -6.19
C THR A 110 7.45 -15.85 -7.64
N ASN A 111 6.19 -15.48 -7.92
CA ASN A 111 5.62 -15.59 -9.28
C ASN A 111 5.11 -14.25 -9.84
N LEU A 112 5.53 -13.10 -9.27
CA LEU A 112 4.95 -11.79 -9.60
C LEU A 112 5.74 -11.00 -10.66
N HIS A 113 7.02 -11.31 -10.83
CA HIS A 113 7.90 -10.59 -11.76
C HIS A 113 7.53 -10.85 -13.23
N GLU A 114 7.11 -12.08 -13.58
CA GLU A 114 6.87 -12.47 -14.98
C GLU A 114 5.53 -11.99 -15.55
N LYS A 115 4.53 -11.68 -14.70
CA LYS A 115 3.18 -11.31 -15.17
C LYS A 115 2.96 -9.81 -15.36
N ILE A 116 3.77 -8.94 -14.73
CA ILE A 116 3.60 -7.48 -14.87
C ILE A 116 4.10 -7.01 -16.24
N ASP A 117 5.10 -7.69 -16.82
CA ASP A 117 5.65 -7.35 -18.14
C ASP A 117 4.80 -7.89 -19.31
N GLY A 118 3.78 -8.71 -19.04
CA GLY A 118 2.83 -9.25 -20.03
C GLY A 118 1.54 -8.44 -20.22
N CYS A 119 1.40 -7.30 -19.53
CA CYS A 119 0.26 -6.38 -19.65
C CYS A 119 0.60 -5.13 -20.47
N ASN A 120 1.45 -5.26 -21.50
CA ASN A 120 1.79 -4.18 -22.42
C ASN A 120 1.25 -4.47 -23.82
#